data_AF-A0A087D5V0-F1
#
_entry.id   AF-A0A087D5V0-F1
#
_cell.length_a   1.000
_cell.length_b   1.000
_cell.length_c   1.000
_cell.angle_alpha   90.00
_cell.angle_beta   90.00
_cell.angle_gamma   90.00
#
_symmetry.space_group_name_H-M   'P 1'
#
loop_
_entity.id
_entity.type
_entity.pdbx_description
1 polymer ?
#
loop_
_entity_poly.entity_id
_entity_poly.type
_entity_poly.pdbx_seq_one_letter_code
_entity_poly.pdbx_strand_id
1 'polypeptide(L)'
;MFDKIKKPVAAVLLTVTVLFGGAGMAFADTVYYQGVAVSWDHGRTAGVFSYSNVQTSRFSHLATANTVSSGWQEPGVPAKALAFVGTGQATAFWDCRG
;
A
#
# COMPACT_ATOMS: atom_id res chain seq x y z
N MET A 1 3.03 -8.15 43.63
CA MET A 1 2.86 -9.00 42.43
C MET A 1 2.44 -8.21 41.18
N PHE A 2 1.68 -7.12 41.35
CA PHE A 2 1.23 -6.25 40.24
C PHE A 2 2.35 -5.61 39.40
N ASP A 3 3.49 -5.20 39.98
CA ASP A 3 4.56 -4.55 39.20
C ASP A 3 5.35 -5.49 38.27
N LYS A 4 5.30 -6.80 38.53
CA LYS A 4 5.91 -7.83 37.66
C LYS A 4 5.08 -8.10 36.40
N ILE A 5 3.78 -7.78 36.42
CA ILE A 5 2.87 -7.94 35.28
C ILE A 5 2.86 -6.68 34.41
N LYS A 6 3.01 -5.49 35.01
CA LYS A 6 3.06 -4.21 34.29
C LYS A 6 4.19 -4.14 33.26
N LYS A 7 5.38 -4.69 33.58
CA LYS A 7 6.55 -4.68 32.69
C LYS A 7 6.37 -5.49 31.40
N PRO A 8 5.96 -6.79 31.44
CA PRO A 8 5.72 -7.55 30.22
C PRO A 8 4.51 -7.04 29.44
N VAL A 9 3.46 -6.56 30.12
CA VAL A 9 2.30 -5.95 29.44
C VAL A 9 2.71 -4.66 28.71
N ALA A 10 3.49 -3.80 29.35
CA ALA A 10 4.03 -2.60 28.72
C ALA A 10 4.94 -2.94 27.53
N ALA A 11 5.78 -3.98 27.66
CA ALA A 11 6.62 -4.45 26.56
C ALA A 11 5.78 -4.95 25.38
N VAL A 12 4.75 -5.78 25.61
CA VAL A 12 3.84 -6.26 24.56
C VAL A 12 3.10 -5.09 23.90
N LEU A 13 2.59 -4.15 24.70
CA LEU A 13 1.94 -2.95 24.17
C LEU A 13 2.91 -2.14 23.30
N LEU A 14 4.16 -1.98 23.73
CA LEU A 14 5.17 -1.25 22.97
C LEU A 14 5.48 -1.95 21.64
N THR A 15 5.64 -3.28 21.65
CA THR A 15 5.89 -4.06 20.43
C THR A 15 4.72 -3.96 19.45
N VAL A 16 3.48 -4.09 19.94
CA VAL A 16 2.25 -3.88 19.15
C VAL A 16 2.23 -2.45 18.61
N THR A 17 2.53 -1.45 19.44
CA THR A 17 2.55 -0.05 19.01
C THR A 17 3.66 0.23 17.99
N VAL A 18 4.80 -0.46 18.02
CA VAL A 18 5.85 -0.31 16.98
C VAL A 18 5.45 -1.02 15.69
N LEU A 19 4.78 -2.18 15.79
CA LEU A 19 4.28 -2.94 14.63
C LEU A 19 3.12 -2.23 13.91
N PHE A 20 2.26 -1.53 14.65
CA PHE A 20 1.05 -0.87 14.11
C PHE A 20 1.14 0.67 14.08
N GLY A 21 2.04 1.28 14.86
CA GLY A 21 2.21 2.74 14.97
C GLY A 21 3.10 3.34 13.89
N GLY A 22 3.76 2.51 13.08
CA GLY A 22 4.12 2.89 11.72
C GLY A 22 2.86 2.89 10.86
N ALA A 23 1.94 3.83 11.12
CA ALA A 23 0.84 4.12 10.22
C ALA A 23 1.45 4.29 8.83
N GLY A 24 1.18 3.31 7.96
CA GLY A 24 1.88 3.21 6.71
C GLY A 24 1.64 4.48 5.90
N MET A 25 2.72 5.04 5.35
CA MET A 25 2.64 6.22 4.52
C MET A 25 1.79 5.87 3.31
N ALA A 26 0.55 6.34 3.31
CA ALA A 26 -0.36 6.29 2.19
C ALA A 26 -0.16 7.56 1.38
N PHE A 27 0.24 7.42 0.13
CA PHE A 27 0.42 8.50 -0.82
C PHE A 27 -0.68 8.40 -1.88
N ALA A 28 -1.52 9.41 -1.94
CA ALA A 28 -2.49 9.57 -3.02
C ALA A 28 -1.96 10.66 -3.96
N ASP A 29 -1.56 10.23 -5.16
CA ASP A 29 -1.02 11.09 -6.20
C ASP A 29 -1.97 11.14 -7.39
N THR A 30 -2.01 12.31 -8.03
CA THR A 30 -2.57 12.43 -9.38
C THR A 30 -1.43 12.33 -10.38
N VAL A 31 -1.41 11.24 -11.13
CA VAL A 31 -0.42 11.01 -12.19
C VAL A 31 -1.05 11.25 -13.56
N TYR A 32 -0.24 11.41 -14.60
CA TYR A 32 -0.74 11.76 -15.92
C TYR A 32 -0.28 10.74 -16.96
N TYR A 33 -1.24 10.23 -17.74
CA TYR A 33 -0.98 9.43 -18.92
C TYR A 33 -1.63 10.12 -20.12
N GLN A 34 -0.83 10.41 -21.16
CA GLN A 34 -1.29 11.14 -22.34
C GLN A 34 -2.02 12.46 -22.01
N GLY A 35 -1.57 13.18 -20.97
CA GLY A 35 -2.18 14.44 -20.52
C GLY A 35 -3.49 14.29 -19.73
N VAL A 36 -3.95 13.07 -19.50
CA VAL A 36 -5.15 12.76 -18.72
C VAL A 36 -4.76 12.35 -17.30
N ALA A 37 -5.44 12.93 -16.31
CA ALA A 37 -5.24 12.60 -14.91
C ALA A 37 -5.69 11.16 -14.59
N VAL A 38 -4.87 10.45 -13.84
CA VAL A 38 -5.06 9.09 -13.33
C VAL A 38 -4.88 9.15 -11.82
N SER A 39 -5.80 8.51 -11.08
CA SER A 39 -5.70 8.42 -9.62
C SER A 39 -4.77 7.28 -9.25
N TRP A 40 -3.78 7.53 -8.39
CA TRP A 40 -2.88 6.52 -7.88
C TRP A 40 -2.70 6.64 -6.36
N ASP A 41 -3.22 5.67 -5.62
CA ASP A 41 -3.06 5.55 -4.17
C ASP A 41 -2.14 4.37 -3.86
N HIS A 42 -1.01 4.63 -3.21
CA HIS A 42 0.02 3.64 -2.99
C HIS A 42 0.78 3.87 -1.69
N GLY A 43 1.51 2.83 -1.26
CA GLY A 43 2.44 2.96 -0.17
C GLY A 43 2.49 1.72 0.69
N ARG A 44 2.51 1.92 2.00
CA ARG A 44 2.57 0.83 2.99
C ARG A 44 1.29 0.78 3.81
N THR A 45 0.85 -0.41 4.17
CA THR A 45 -0.26 -0.62 5.10
C THR A 45 0.10 -1.68 6.14
N ALA A 46 -0.46 -1.54 7.34
CA ALA A 46 -0.20 -2.38 8.52
C ALA A 46 1.30 -2.63 8.82
N GLY A 47 2.18 -1.69 8.46
CA GLY A 47 3.63 -1.76 8.67
C GLY A 47 4.40 -2.79 7.82
N VAL A 48 3.71 -3.76 7.21
CA VAL A 48 4.34 -4.94 6.59
C VAL A 48 3.85 -5.26 5.18
N PHE A 49 2.82 -4.57 4.69
CA PHE A 49 2.31 -4.75 3.33
C PHE A 49 2.61 -3.52 2.48
N SER A 50 3.08 -3.75 1.25
CA SER A 50 3.09 -2.76 0.19
C SER A 50 1.77 -2.83 -0.57
N TYR A 51 1.21 -1.69 -0.96
CA TYR A 51 -0.01 -1.64 -1.76
C TYR A 51 0.09 -0.61 -2.89
N SER A 52 -0.67 -0.84 -3.95
CA SER A 52 -0.82 0.05 -5.09
C SER A 52 -2.24 -0.07 -5.65
N ASN A 53 -2.94 1.05 -5.75
CA ASN A 53 -4.31 1.17 -6.23
C ASN A 53 -4.36 2.23 -7.33
N VAL A 54 -4.69 1.83 -8.55
CA VAL A 54 -4.75 2.73 -9.70
C VAL A 54 -6.19 2.76 -10.20
N GLN A 55 -6.67 3.94 -10.58
CA GLN A 55 -7.97 4.08 -11.23
C GLN A 55 -7.97 5.17 -12.29
N THR A 56 -8.49 4.81 -13.46
CA THR A 56 -8.92 5.72 -14.51
C THR A 56 -10.08 5.10 -15.31
N SER A 57 -11.03 5.94 -15.73
CA SER A 57 -12.12 5.55 -16.64
C SER A 57 -11.76 5.66 -18.12
N ARG A 58 -10.51 6.02 -18.44
CA ARG A 58 -10.08 6.38 -19.81
C ARG A 58 -9.23 5.32 -20.48
N PHE A 59 -8.43 4.58 -19.73
CA PHE A 59 -7.44 3.65 -20.26
C PHE A 59 -7.48 2.31 -19.53
N SER A 60 -6.98 1.27 -20.20
CA SER A 60 -6.63 0.04 -19.49
C SER A 60 -5.42 0.33 -18.61
N HIS A 61 -5.46 -0.12 -17.36
CA HIS A 61 -4.45 0.23 -16.38
C HIS A 61 -4.15 -0.94 -15.45
N LEU A 62 -2.99 -0.91 -14.81
CA LEU A 62 -2.59 -1.90 -13.80
C LEU A 62 -1.93 -1.22 -12.62
N ALA A 63 -1.95 -1.91 -11.49
CA ALA A 63 -1.22 -1.57 -10.29
C ALA A 63 -0.26 -2.70 -9.95
N THR A 64 0.93 -2.35 -9.46
CA THR A 64 1.89 -3.33 -8.94
C THR A 64 2.38 -2.88 -7.57
N ALA A 65 2.32 -3.79 -6.60
CA ALA A 65 2.90 -3.64 -5.28
C ALA A 65 4.08 -4.62 -5.18
N ASN A 66 5.30 -4.11 -5.11
CA ASN A 66 6.54 -4.88 -5.20
C ASN A 66 6.53 -5.82 -6.42
N THR A 67 6.43 -7.12 -6.20
CA THR A 67 6.41 -8.14 -7.26
C THR A 67 5.00 -8.66 -7.59
N VAL A 68 3.97 -8.14 -6.92
CA VAL A 68 2.57 -8.55 -7.11
C VAL A 68 1.88 -7.55 -8.01
N SER A 69 1.39 -8.02 -9.16
CA SER A 69 0.60 -7.23 -10.11
C SER A 69 -0.89 -7.51 -9.95
N SER A 70 -1.72 -6.48 -10.17
CA SER A 70 -3.18 -6.62 -10.31
C SER A 70 -3.60 -7.25 -11.64
N GLY A 71 -2.67 -7.39 -12.59
CA GLY A 71 -3.00 -7.55 -14.01
C GLY A 71 -3.60 -6.29 -14.62
N TRP A 72 -3.73 -6.29 -15.95
CA TRP A 72 -4.42 -5.23 -16.68
C TRP A 72 -5.92 -5.27 -16.38
N GLN A 73 -6.46 -4.12 -16.00
CA GLN A 73 -7.88 -3.90 -15.81
C GLN A 73 -8.44 -3.05 -16.93
N GLU A 74 -9.74 -3.22 -17.19
CA GLU A 74 -10.50 -2.40 -18.11
C GLU A 74 -10.71 -0.97 -17.56
N PRO A 75 -10.92 0.04 -18.42
CA PRO A 75 -11.25 1.38 -17.97
C PRO A 75 -12.42 1.40 -16.99
N GLY A 76 -12.25 2.07 -15.86
CA GLY A 76 -13.27 2.20 -14.81
C GLY A 76 -13.29 1.05 -13.80
N VAL A 77 -12.52 -0.02 -14.01
CA VAL A 77 -12.35 -1.10 -13.03
C VAL A 77 -11.10 -0.85 -12.19
N PRO A 78 -11.20 -0.72 -10.85
CA PRO A 78 -10.04 -0.42 -10.01
C PRO A 78 -8.97 -1.52 -10.10
N ALA A 79 -7.74 -1.14 -10.44
CA ALA A 79 -6.58 -2.01 -10.37
C ALA A 79 -5.97 -1.96 -8.96
N LYS A 80 -5.94 -3.09 -8.25
CA LYS A 80 -5.44 -3.18 -6.87
C LYS A 80 -4.40 -4.29 -6.73
N ALA A 81 -3.28 -3.96 -6.10
CA ALA A 81 -2.21 -4.88 -5.78
C ALA A 81 -1.81 -4.73 -4.31
N LEU A 82 -1.53 -5.88 -3.67
CA LEU A 82 -1.08 -5.96 -2.28
C LEU A 82 0.01 -7.02 -2.18
N ALA A 83 1.15 -6.68 -1.58
CA ALA A 83 2.26 -7.60 -1.39
C ALA A 83 2.76 -7.55 0.06
N PHE A 84 2.98 -8.71 0.67
CA PHE A 84 3.69 -8.78 1.94
C PHE A 84 5.18 -8.54 1.73
N VAL A 85 5.73 -7.55 2.44
CA VAL A 85 7.14 -7.13 2.34
C VAL A 85 7.86 -7.15 3.68
N GLY A 86 7.15 -7.41 4.79
CA GLY A 86 7.73 -7.40 6.13
C GLY A 86 8.43 -6.08 6.42
N THR A 87 9.70 -6.16 6.85
CA THR A 87 10.56 -5.00 7.08
C THR A 87 11.31 -4.52 5.82
N GLY A 88 11.16 -5.22 4.69
CA GLY A 88 11.77 -4.85 3.40
C GLY A 88 11.22 -3.53 2.86
N GLN A 89 11.69 -3.06 1.71
CA GLN A 89 11.22 -1.81 1.11
C GLN A 89 9.85 -2.00 0.41
N ALA A 90 8.91 -1.08 0.65
CA ALA A 90 7.68 -1.02 -0.14
C ALA A 90 7.95 -0.23 -1.42
N THR A 91 7.62 -0.82 -2.57
CA THR A 91 7.68 -0.17 -3.88
C THR A 91 6.34 -0.33 -4.56
N ALA A 92 5.85 0.73 -5.19
CA ALA A 92 4.61 0.70 -5.94
C ALA A 92 4.84 1.22 -7.36
N PHE A 93 4.16 0.60 -8.31
CA PHE A 93 4.15 1.03 -9.70
C PHE A 93 2.71 1.05 -10.22
N TRP A 94 2.51 1.83 -11.26
CA TRP A 94 1.29 1.90 -12.05
C TRP A 94 1.66 1.93 -13.52
N ASP A 95 0.75 1.49 -14.37
CA ASP A 95 0.89 1.64 -15.82
C ASP A 95 -0.48 1.84 -16.46
N CYS A 96 -0.49 2.49 -17.62
CA CYS A 96 -1.67 2.73 -18.45
C CYS A 96 -1.35 2.39 -19.90
N ARG A 97 -2.32 1.83 -20.62
CA ARG A 97 -2.24 1.56 -22.05
C ARG A 97 -3.56 1.87 -22.74
N GLY A 98 -3.45 2.36 -23.97
CA GLY A 98 -4.58 2.74 -24.82
C GLY A 98 -4.20 3.84 -25.78
#